data_AF-A0A968X9D4-F1
#
_entry.id   AF-A0A968X9D4-F1
#
_cell.length_a   1.000
_cell.length_b   1.000
_cell.length_c   1.000
_cell.angle_alpha   90.00
_cell.angle_beta   90.00
_cell.angle_gamma   90.00
#
_symmetry.space_group_name_H-M   'P 1'
#
loop_
_entity.id
_entity.type
_entity.pdbx_description
1 polymer ?
#
loop_
_entity_poly.entity_id
_entity_poly.type
_entity_poly.pdbx_seq_one_letter_code
_entity_poly.pdbx_strand_id
1 'polypeptide(L)'
;MRCFVVGVLMGAIALPAQAQNLVIPDTTLGAERSVIENRSGFDAITGGATRGTGLFHSFSEFNVGDRASVQFVVRPEIQNIFARVTGGNASNILGAIGTGIEKGDGSLTGTTASCFY
;
A
#
# COMPACT_ATOMS: atom_id res chain seq x y z
N MET A 1 -2.20 -9.62 60.54
CA MET A 1 -1.72 -9.19 59.21
C MET A 1 -2.59 -9.86 58.16
N ARG A 2 -3.55 -9.14 57.56
CA ARG A 2 -4.48 -9.68 56.56
C ARG A 2 -3.95 -9.32 55.18
N CYS A 3 -3.46 -10.31 54.46
CA CYS A 3 -2.97 -10.18 53.09
C CYS A 3 -4.19 -10.08 52.17
N PHE A 4 -4.38 -8.93 51.51
CA PHE A 4 -5.42 -8.73 50.50
C PHE A 4 -4.77 -8.95 49.13
N VAL A 5 -5.03 -10.10 48.51
CA VAL A 5 -4.60 -10.37 47.14
C VAL A 5 -5.53 -9.60 46.21
N VAL A 6 -5.06 -8.48 45.67
CA VAL A 6 -5.76 -7.77 44.59
C VAL A 6 -5.47 -8.55 43.30
N GLY A 7 -6.42 -9.38 42.90
CA GLY A 7 -6.38 -10.08 41.63
C GLY A 7 -6.50 -9.06 40.49
N VAL A 8 -5.41 -8.80 39.78
CA VAL A 8 -5.42 -8.07 38.52
C VAL A 8 -5.92 -9.04 37.44
N LEU A 9 -7.18 -8.89 37.03
CA LEU A 9 -7.67 -9.51 35.81
C LEU A 9 -6.93 -8.86 34.64
N MET A 10 -5.87 -9.51 34.14
CA MET A 10 -5.31 -9.21 32.82
C MET A 10 -6.33 -9.69 31.77
N GLY A 11 -7.35 -8.88 31.52
CA GLY A 11 -8.16 -9.03 30.32
C GLY A 11 -7.27 -8.74 29.13
N ALA A 12 -6.92 -9.76 28.35
CA ALA A 12 -6.23 -9.58 27.09
C ALA A 12 -7.13 -8.79 26.14
N ILE A 13 -6.88 -7.48 26.03
CA ILE A 13 -7.54 -6.63 25.04
C ILE A 13 -6.94 -7.02 23.70
N ALA A 14 -7.64 -7.89 22.96
CA ALA A 14 -7.28 -8.20 21.58
C ALA A 14 -7.58 -6.95 20.73
N LEU A 15 -6.56 -6.15 20.47
CA LEU A 15 -6.65 -5.11 19.44
C LEU A 15 -6.83 -5.82 18.09
N PRO A 16 -7.75 -5.36 17.23
CA PRO A 16 -7.90 -5.95 15.90
C PRO A 16 -6.58 -5.76 15.14
N ALA A 17 -5.96 -6.86 14.74
CA ALA A 17 -4.81 -6.83 13.86
C ALA A 17 -5.29 -6.44 12.46
N GLN A 18 -4.83 -5.31 11.94
CA GLN A 18 -5.00 -4.99 10.52
C GLN A 18 -3.97 -5.76 9.72
N ALA A 19 -4.39 -6.44 8.65
CA ALA A 19 -3.45 -7.07 7.74
C ALA A 19 -2.60 -6.00 7.07
N GLN A 20 -1.27 -6.16 7.12
CA GLN A 20 -0.33 -5.19 6.55
C GLN A 20 -0.17 -5.42 5.05
N ASN A 21 0.06 -4.34 4.31
CA ASN A 21 0.57 -4.41 2.95
C ASN A 21 2.03 -4.90 2.99
N LEU A 22 2.40 -5.73 2.02
CA LEU A 22 3.79 -6.07 1.74
C LEU A 22 4.09 -5.68 0.30
N VAL A 23 4.44 -4.40 0.11
CA VAL A 23 4.82 -3.83 -1.18
C VAL A 23 6.28 -3.41 -1.10
N ILE A 24 7.14 -4.10 -1.85
CA ILE A 24 8.59 -3.85 -1.84
C ILE A 24 9.02 -3.50 -3.26
N PRO A 25 9.46 -2.25 -3.52
CA PRO A 25 10.08 -1.88 -4.78
C PRO A 25 11.36 -2.68 -5.05
N ASP A 26 11.57 -3.05 -6.30
CA ASP A 26 12.89 -3.55 -6.71
C ASP A 26 13.78 -2.43 -7.27
N THR A 27 15.01 -2.78 -7.60
CA THR A 27 16.02 -1.83 -8.10
C THR A 27 16.16 -1.83 -9.62
N THR A 28 15.31 -2.54 -10.35
CA THR A 28 15.45 -2.78 -11.80
C THR A 28 15.15 -1.54 -12.66
N LEU A 29 14.49 -0.53 -12.10
CA LEU A 29 14.26 0.78 -12.73
C LEU A 29 15.34 1.82 -12.40
N GLY A 30 16.38 1.46 -11.63
CA GLY A 30 17.50 2.34 -11.31
C GLY A 30 17.05 3.61 -10.57
N ALA A 31 17.38 4.78 -11.11
CA ALA A 31 17.03 6.08 -10.53
C ALA A 31 15.51 6.36 -10.54
N GLU A 32 14.75 5.69 -11.42
CA GLU A 32 13.31 5.83 -11.58
C GLU A 32 12.53 4.76 -10.79
N ARG A 33 13.11 4.24 -9.71
CA ARG A 33 12.49 3.21 -8.88
C ARG A 33 11.14 3.65 -8.31
N SER A 34 10.26 2.68 -8.06
CA SER A 34 9.05 2.91 -7.26
C SER A 34 9.41 3.31 -5.84
N VAL A 35 8.60 4.15 -5.23
CA VAL A 35 8.75 4.59 -3.83
C VAL A 35 7.42 4.33 -3.12
N ILE A 36 7.50 3.84 -1.89
CA ILE A 36 6.34 3.60 -1.04
C ILE A 36 6.35 4.61 0.10
N GLU A 37 5.26 5.36 0.21
CA GLU A 37 5.02 6.33 1.27
C GLU A 37 3.79 5.88 2.06
N ASN A 38 3.98 5.55 3.34
CA ASN A 38 2.85 5.22 4.20
C ASN A 38 2.08 6.52 4.53
N ARG A 39 0.84 6.62 4.05
CA ARG A 39 -0.07 7.74 4.34
C ARG A 39 -1.20 7.25 5.26
N SER A 40 -1.94 8.17 5.85
CA SER A 40 -3.03 7.83 6.78
C SER A 40 -4.13 7.02 6.07
N GLY A 41 -4.08 5.70 6.24
CA GLY A 41 -5.09 4.74 5.75
C GLY A 41 -4.74 4.03 4.44
N PHE A 42 -3.60 4.33 3.80
CA PHE A 42 -3.16 3.62 2.60
C PHE A 42 -1.66 3.82 2.32
N ASP A 43 -1.06 2.90 1.57
CA ASP A 43 0.29 3.06 1.04
C ASP A 43 0.26 3.76 -0.32
N ALA A 44 0.86 4.94 -0.40
CA ALA A 44 1.03 5.69 -1.64
C ALA A 44 2.24 5.17 -2.41
N ILE A 45 2.02 4.78 -3.66
CA ILE A 45 3.06 4.35 -4.58
C ILE A 45 3.39 5.54 -5.49
N THR A 46 4.58 6.09 -5.31
CA THR A 46 5.13 7.23 -6.06
C THR A 46 6.37 6.81 -6.85
N GLY A 47 6.99 7.75 -7.57
CA GLY A 47 8.15 7.48 -8.43
C GLY A 47 7.77 6.70 -9.70
N GLY A 48 8.60 5.73 -10.08
CA GLY A 48 8.39 4.94 -11.30
C GLY A 48 8.94 5.61 -12.56
N ALA A 49 9.09 4.81 -13.62
CA ALA A 49 9.63 5.26 -14.90
C ALA A 49 8.49 5.73 -15.81
N THR A 50 8.50 7.00 -16.21
CA THR A 50 7.51 7.54 -17.17
C THR A 50 8.02 7.38 -18.60
N ARG A 51 7.24 6.78 -19.49
CA ARG A 51 7.52 6.69 -20.93
C ARG A 51 6.25 7.06 -21.71
N GLY A 52 6.22 8.27 -22.25
CA GLY A 52 5.01 8.81 -22.86
C GLY A 52 3.89 8.92 -21.83
N THR A 53 2.72 8.36 -22.15
CA THR A 53 1.55 8.32 -21.25
C THR A 53 1.52 7.08 -20.36
N GLY A 54 2.57 6.25 -20.38
CA GLY A 54 2.72 5.06 -19.54
C GLY A 54 3.62 5.31 -18.33
N LEU A 55 3.19 4.87 -17.16
CA LEU A 55 3.95 4.86 -15.92
C LEU A 55 4.28 3.41 -15.53
N PHE A 56 5.56 3.13 -15.34
CA PHE A 56 6.06 1.79 -15.04
C PHE A 56 6.57 1.71 -13.61
N HIS A 57 6.07 0.72 -12.87
CA HIS A 57 6.50 0.37 -11.53
C HIS A 57 7.03 -1.07 -11.51
N SER A 58 8.02 -1.30 -10.67
CA SER A 58 8.63 -2.62 -10.48
C SER A 58 8.77 -2.93 -9.00
N PHE A 59 8.37 -4.13 -8.62
CA PHE A 59 8.33 -4.60 -7.25
C PHE A 59 8.95 -5.98 -7.15
N SER A 60 9.67 -6.26 -6.07
CA SER A 60 10.03 -7.64 -5.73
C SER A 60 8.87 -8.36 -5.06
N GLU A 61 8.05 -7.64 -4.29
CA GLU A 61 6.86 -8.16 -3.62
C GLU A 61 5.70 -7.19 -3.76
N PHE A 62 4.50 -7.71 -4.02
CA PHE A 62 3.29 -6.89 -4.10
C PHE A 62 2.10 -7.66 -3.51
N ASN A 63 1.85 -7.44 -2.22
CA ASN A 63 0.71 -8.01 -1.50
C ASN A 63 -0.06 -6.88 -0.83
N VAL A 64 -1.39 -6.98 -0.89
CA VAL A 64 -2.31 -6.02 -0.29
C VAL A 64 -3.16 -6.77 0.72
N GLY A 65 -2.90 -6.52 2.01
CA GLY A 65 -3.61 -7.18 3.10
C GLY A 65 -5.11 -6.87 3.09
N ASP A 66 -5.89 -7.74 3.73
CA ASP A 66 -7.33 -7.52 3.91
C ASP A 66 -7.60 -6.19 4.63
N ARG A 67 -8.59 -5.44 4.13
CA ARG A 67 -8.96 -4.09 4.60
C ARG A 67 -7.83 -3.05 4.51
N ALA A 68 -6.72 -3.40 3.86
CA ALA A 68 -5.63 -2.48 3.56
C ALA A 68 -5.84 -1.86 2.18
N SER A 69 -5.09 -0.80 1.87
CA SER A 69 -5.26 -0.08 0.60
C SER A 69 -3.91 0.42 0.09
N VAL A 70 -3.70 0.32 -1.21
CA VAL A 70 -2.58 0.96 -1.91
C VAL A 70 -3.12 1.90 -2.97
N GLN A 71 -2.45 3.03 -3.18
CA GLN A 71 -2.81 3.99 -4.23
C GLN A 71 -1.60 4.36 -5.08
N PHE A 72 -1.71 4.18 -6.39
CA PHE A 72 -0.75 4.73 -7.33
C PHE A 72 -0.99 6.22 -7.50
N VAL A 73 0.01 7.02 -7.14
CA VAL A 73 -0.03 8.47 -7.31
C VAL A 73 0.47 8.79 -8.71
N VAL A 74 -0.40 9.39 -9.53
CA VAL A 74 -0.10 9.70 -10.92
C VAL A 74 -0.30 11.17 -11.24
N ARG A 75 0.29 11.60 -12.34
CA ARG A 75 0.08 12.94 -12.91
C ARG A 75 -0.99 12.88 -14.02
N PRO A 76 -1.70 13.98 -14.32
CA PRO A 76 -2.84 13.97 -15.24
C PRO A 76 -2.55 13.47 -16.66
N GLU A 77 -1.29 13.51 -17.10
CA GLU A 77 -0.84 13.05 -18.41
C GLU A 77 -0.68 11.52 -18.52
N ILE A 78 -0.70 10.79 -17.41
CA ILE A 78 -0.57 9.34 -17.38
C ILE A 78 -1.92 8.68 -17.67
N GLN A 79 -1.94 7.82 -18.69
CA GLN A 79 -3.13 7.05 -19.10
C GLN A 79 -3.04 5.59 -18.66
N ASN A 80 -1.83 5.05 -18.52
CA ASN A 80 -1.62 3.65 -18.21
C ASN A 80 -0.58 3.49 -17.10
N ILE A 81 -0.86 2.55 -16.19
CA ILE A 81 0.06 2.14 -15.12
C ILE A 81 0.38 0.68 -15.35
N PHE A 82 1.67 0.35 -15.42
CA PHE A 82 2.18 -1.00 -15.53
C PHE A 82 2.96 -1.32 -14.27
N ALA A 83 2.47 -2.29 -13.50
CA ALA A 83 3.19 -2.83 -12.35
C ALA A 83 3.69 -4.23 -12.70
N ARG A 84 4.97 -4.50 -12.49
CA ARG A 84 5.52 -5.86 -12.55
C ARG A 84 6.01 -6.31 -11.18
N VAL A 85 5.82 -7.60 -10.90
CA VAL A 85 6.40 -8.28 -9.74
C VAL A 85 7.52 -9.18 -10.24
N THR A 86 8.73 -8.98 -9.72
CA THR A 86 9.95 -9.70 -10.12
C THR A 86 10.34 -10.79 -9.13
N GLY A 87 9.75 -10.80 -7.93
CA GLY A 87 9.92 -11.89 -6.96
C GLY A 87 9.23 -13.18 -7.38
N GLY A 88 9.62 -14.28 -6.74
CA GLY A 88 9.04 -15.60 -6.99
C GLY A 88 7.76 -15.90 -6.20
N ASN A 89 7.35 -15.00 -5.30
CA ASN A 89 6.17 -15.18 -4.47
C ASN A 89 4.91 -14.69 -5.19
N ALA A 90 3.82 -15.45 -5.04
CA ALA A 90 2.53 -15.06 -5.58
C ALA A 90 1.96 -13.85 -4.81
N SER A 91 1.43 -12.88 -5.55
CA SER A 91 0.74 -11.72 -4.98
C SER A 91 -0.61 -12.12 -4.38
N ASN A 92 -0.81 -11.83 -3.10
CA ASN A 92 -2.10 -11.92 -2.42
C ASN A 92 -2.74 -10.53 -2.31
N ILE A 93 -3.86 -10.32 -3.00
CA ILE A 93 -4.57 -9.05 -3.08
C ILE A 93 -5.94 -9.20 -2.42
N LEU A 94 -5.98 -8.95 -1.12
CA LEU A 94 -7.20 -9.02 -0.31
C LEU A 94 -7.79 -7.64 -0.04
N GLY A 95 -7.00 -6.58 -0.19
CA GLY A 95 -7.42 -5.19 -0.01
C GLY A 95 -7.66 -4.44 -1.31
N ALA A 96 -7.79 -3.11 -1.20
CA ALA A 96 -8.10 -2.24 -2.33
C ALA A 96 -6.83 -1.73 -3.04
N ILE A 97 -6.92 -1.60 -4.36
CA ILE A 97 -5.92 -0.95 -5.20
C ILE A 97 -6.59 0.24 -5.88
N GLY A 98 -6.02 1.42 -5.72
CA GLY A 98 -6.55 2.66 -6.27
C GLY A 98 -5.53 3.41 -7.11
N THR A 99 -6.03 4.44 -7.77
CA THR A 99 -5.20 5.45 -8.43
C THR A 99 -5.66 6.82 -7.98
N GLY A 100 -4.74 7.76 -7.81
CA GLY A 100 -5.06 9.10 -7.33
C GLY A 100 -4.14 10.17 -7.91
N ILE A 101 -4.70 11.33 -8.19
CA ILE A 101 -3.95 12.54 -8.54
C ILE A 101 -3.72 13.35 -7.27
N GLU A 102 -2.47 13.63 -6.95
CA GLU A 102 -2.13 14.47 -5.80
C GLU A 102 -2.52 15.94 -6.05
N LYS A 103 -3.17 16.53 -5.06
CA LYS A 103 -3.53 17.95 -5.01
C LYS A 103 -2.49 18.74 -4.23
N GLY A 104 -2.53 20.06 -4.35
CA GLY A 104 -1.58 20.96 -3.66
C GLY A 104 -1.63 20.92 -2.13
N ASP A 105 -2.66 20.28 -1.55
CA ASP A 105 -2.80 20.04 -0.10
C ASP A 105 -2.35 18.63 0.33
N GLY A 106 -1.80 17.83 -0.59
CA GLY A 106 -1.37 16.44 -0.35
C GLY A 106 -2.52 15.41 -0.40
N SER A 107 -3.77 15.85 -0.62
CA SER A 107 -4.92 14.98 -0.81
C SER A 107 -4.89 14.32 -2.19
N LEU A 108 -5.36 13.08 -2.29
CA LEU A 108 -5.51 12.38 -3.57
C LEU A 108 -6.95 12.54 -4.07
N THR A 109 -7.12 13.07 -5.28
CA THR A 109 -8.38 12.93 -6.02
C THR A 109 -8.27 11.68 -6.87
N GLY A 110 -8.89 10.59 -6.42
CA GLY A 110 -8.70 9.27 -6.99
C GLY A 110 -9.96 8.41 -7.01
N THR A 111 -9.98 7.44 -7.92
CA THR A 111 -10.98 6.38 -7.96
C THR A 111 -10.34 5.13 -7.36
N THR A 112 -10.95 4.59 -6.30
CA THR A 112 -10.62 3.24 -5.81
C THR A 112 -11.14 2.24 -6.84
N ALA A 113 -10.26 1.40 -7.40
CA ALA A 113 -10.71 0.22 -8.13
C ALA A 113 -11.05 -0.82 -7.04
N SER A 114 -12.32 -0.83 -6.63
CA SER A 114 -12.80 -1.86 -5.74
C SER A 114 -13.03 -3.13 -6.56
N CYS A 115 -11.99 -3.95 -6.67
CA CYS A 115 -12.18 -5.34 -7.08
C CYS A 115 -12.87 -6.07 -5.92
N PHE A 116 -14.20 -6.01 -5.88
CA PHE A 116 -14.99 -6.94 -5.07
C PHE A 116 -14.94 -8.33 -5.74
N TYR A 117 -14.83 -9.36 -4.89
CA TYR A 117 -14.84 -10.77 -5.26
C TYR A 117 -16.10 -11.18 -6.05
#